data_AF-A0A843DYU2-F1
#
_entry.id   AF-A0A843DYU2-F1
#
_cell.length_a   1.000
_cell.length_b   1.000
_cell.length_c   1.000
_cell.angle_alpha   90.00
_cell.angle_beta   90.00
_cell.angle_gamma   90.00
#
_symmetry.space_group_name_H-M   'P 1'
#
loop_
_entity.id
_entity.type
_entity.pdbx_description
1 polymer ?
#
loop_
_entity_poly.entity_id
_entity_poly.type
_entity_poly.pdbx_seq_one_letter_code
_entity_poly.pdbx_strand_id
1 'polypeptide(L)'
;MKIWKIVTVLLAVLLLAGCVGSVSGATINSVTLSLDAPATGDKVTSATSSSGVKTTTTWNPAASGTFDAEKTYTATITVEPSSGNSFANSGTIKLNGNQKSWTIVDGKITVEHTFSKTASATTTSEIVVTLTKPLAANTPATTATVSKPSKGIKTSVTWSPSHSKFELGKVYTATVVIESTNVKAYPISSDATVKVNGEKITSLTRDGNSKITLTYKFGETEPKGIADSLSFTITAPAVGKTPSKSLTANIHNDKVTGSLSWNTASAFQPDTSYTATITVNAKDGYIIKNTAAATVNGNPAAVVWESNTRAVVTYTFAQIASVSTVDVRFDAPATGDIAQTTATSVTTAPSGAAKSATIKWTPALVNNEFEAGVEYTAAVAIPISGTNTVFDKETIVYINGEQAVTSVSSDYKTLTATYTFPKTLFIPNPIEIIKEMFNLMLAIFNPASYVFL
;
A
#
# COMPACT_ATOMS: atom_id res chain seq x y z
N MET A 1 47.40 -65.91 39.91
CA MET A 1 46.63 -65.01 39.02
C MET A 1 45.12 -65.23 39.24
N LYS A 2 44.49 -64.55 40.21
CA LYS A 2 43.01 -64.45 40.35
C LYS A 2 42.52 -63.56 41.51
N ILE A 3 43.36 -63.24 42.50
CA ILE A 3 42.96 -62.39 43.64
C ILE A 3 43.05 -60.88 43.30
N TRP A 4 43.98 -60.47 42.44
CA TRP A 4 44.18 -59.05 42.14
C TRP A 4 43.05 -58.42 41.31
N LYS A 5 42.39 -59.20 40.43
CA LYS A 5 41.24 -58.70 39.63
C LYS A 5 39.95 -58.53 40.43
N ILE A 6 39.77 -59.25 41.55
CA ILE A 6 38.58 -59.12 42.40
C ILE A 6 38.67 -57.86 43.28
N VAL A 7 39.87 -57.53 43.77
CA VAL A 7 40.09 -56.32 44.58
C VAL A 7 39.91 -55.04 43.75
N THR A 8 40.35 -55.02 42.48
CA THR A 8 40.17 -53.84 41.62
C THR A 8 38.71 -53.60 41.23
N VAL A 9 37.92 -54.66 41.06
CA VAL A 9 36.48 -54.53 40.73
C VAL A 9 35.66 -54.15 41.96
N LEU A 10 35.96 -54.67 43.16
CA LEU A 10 35.27 -54.24 44.38
C LEU A 10 35.60 -52.78 44.76
N LEU A 11 36.83 -52.33 44.54
CA LEU A 11 37.22 -50.94 44.82
C LEU A 11 36.60 -49.95 43.81
N ALA A 12 36.44 -50.36 42.55
CA ALA A 12 35.74 -49.55 41.54
C ALA A 12 34.22 -49.47 41.81
N VAL A 13 33.59 -50.55 42.31
CA VAL A 13 32.17 -50.54 42.67
C VAL A 13 31.90 -49.76 43.97
N LEU A 14 32.84 -49.73 44.92
CA LEU A 14 32.71 -48.88 46.13
C LEU A 14 32.94 -47.39 45.84
N LEU A 15 33.81 -47.04 44.89
CA LEU A 15 34.07 -45.64 44.51
C LEU A 15 32.97 -45.02 43.64
N LEU A 16 32.11 -45.82 42.99
CA LEU A 16 30.97 -45.35 42.21
C LEU A 16 29.67 -45.22 43.03
N ALA A 17 29.63 -45.70 44.28
CA ALA A 17 28.43 -45.67 45.13
C ALA A 17 28.53 -44.78 46.40
N GLY A 18 29.65 -44.09 46.61
CA GLY A 18 29.92 -43.40 47.89
C GLY A 18 29.95 -41.88 47.88
N CYS A 19 29.89 -41.21 46.73
CA CYS A 19 29.87 -39.75 46.66
C CYS A 19 28.47 -39.25 46.30
N VAL A 20 27.49 -39.55 47.15
CA VAL A 20 26.45 -38.55 47.42
C VAL A 20 27.19 -37.48 48.22
N GLY A 21 27.87 -36.57 47.54
CA GLY A 21 28.31 -35.33 48.16
C GLY A 21 27.09 -34.78 48.85
N SER A 22 27.11 -34.74 50.20
CA SER A 22 26.03 -34.15 50.96
C SER A 22 25.83 -32.76 50.38
N VAL A 23 24.76 -32.59 49.62
CA VAL A 23 24.37 -31.27 49.13
C VAL A 23 23.99 -30.56 50.42
N SER A 24 24.94 -29.84 51.00
CA SER A 24 24.75 -29.06 52.22
C SER A 24 23.72 -28.00 51.86
N GLY A 25 22.44 -28.34 52.03
CA GLY A 25 21.40 -27.37 51.78
C GLY A 25 21.40 -26.33 52.88
N ALA A 26 20.89 -25.16 52.52
CA ALA A 26 20.97 -24.01 53.37
C ALA A 26 20.06 -24.18 54.60
N THR A 27 20.56 -23.76 55.76
CA THR A 27 19.71 -23.52 56.92
C THR A 27 18.93 -22.22 56.70
N ILE A 28 17.61 -22.31 56.71
CA ILE A 28 16.70 -21.18 56.50
C ILE A 28 16.41 -20.57 57.86
N ASN A 29 16.71 -19.27 58.03
CA ASN A 29 16.49 -18.50 59.26
C ASN A 29 15.33 -17.50 59.15
N SER A 30 14.86 -17.28 57.92
CA SER A 30 13.73 -16.39 57.65
C SER A 30 13.00 -16.77 56.37
N VAL A 31 11.68 -16.65 56.37
CA VAL A 31 10.82 -16.84 55.19
C VAL A 31 9.97 -15.60 55.00
N THR A 32 9.88 -15.10 53.76
CA THR A 32 8.90 -14.07 53.39
C THR A 32 7.86 -14.68 52.48
N LEU A 33 6.59 -14.47 52.84
CA LEU A 33 5.40 -14.89 52.12
C LEU A 33 4.62 -13.68 51.60
N SER A 34 4.07 -13.81 50.40
CA SER A 34 3.12 -12.86 49.82
C SER A 34 1.86 -13.59 49.39
N LEU A 35 0.70 -13.08 49.80
CA LEU A 35 -0.61 -13.61 49.45
C LEU A 35 -1.59 -12.46 49.23
N ASP A 36 -2.19 -12.38 48.04
CA ASP A 36 -3.19 -11.36 47.74
C ASP A 36 -4.45 -11.57 48.60
N ALA A 37 -5.05 -10.46 49.03
CA ALA A 37 -6.32 -10.53 49.75
C ALA A 37 -7.42 -11.05 48.83
N PRO A 38 -8.30 -11.93 49.33
CA PRO A 38 -9.41 -12.45 48.53
C PRO A 38 -10.37 -11.31 48.19
N ALA A 39 -10.75 -11.19 46.93
CA ALA A 39 -11.81 -10.29 46.49
C ALA A 39 -12.90 -11.07 45.74
N THR A 40 -14.12 -10.54 45.74
CA THR A 40 -15.28 -11.24 45.16
C THR A 40 -15.07 -11.53 43.68
N GLY A 41 -15.14 -12.81 43.34
CA GLY A 41 -14.90 -13.30 41.99
C GLY A 41 -13.43 -13.42 41.59
N ASP A 42 -12.48 -12.94 42.40
CA ASP A 42 -11.07 -13.14 42.09
C ASP A 42 -10.72 -14.62 42.16
N LYS A 43 -9.80 -15.03 41.29
CA LYS A 43 -9.31 -16.41 41.24
C LYS A 43 -8.62 -16.72 42.57
N VAL A 44 -8.84 -17.94 43.07
CA VAL A 44 -8.13 -18.42 44.25
C VAL A 44 -6.63 -18.50 43.94
N THR A 45 -5.83 -17.80 44.74
CA THR A 45 -4.37 -17.77 44.63
C THR A 45 -3.71 -18.55 45.78
N SER A 46 -2.46 -18.94 45.55
CA SER A 46 -1.60 -19.57 46.56
C SER A 46 -0.53 -18.58 47.00
N ALA A 47 -0.06 -18.71 48.25
CA ALA A 47 1.01 -17.87 48.76
C ALA A 47 2.31 -18.13 48.02
N THR A 48 3.01 -17.06 47.65
CA THR A 48 4.36 -17.12 47.09
C THR A 48 5.39 -16.94 48.20
N SER A 49 6.59 -17.48 48.04
CA SER A 49 7.63 -17.49 49.07
C SER A 49 9.00 -17.12 48.54
N SER A 50 9.90 -16.71 49.45
CA SER A 50 11.34 -16.62 49.18
C SER A 50 11.95 -17.97 48.75
N SER A 51 13.12 -17.94 48.10
CA SER A 51 13.81 -19.15 47.64
C SER A 51 14.12 -20.12 48.79
N GLY A 52 14.13 -21.41 48.48
CA GLY A 52 14.50 -22.48 49.42
C GLY A 52 13.36 -23.14 50.18
N VAL A 53 12.11 -22.67 50.03
CA VAL A 53 10.90 -23.31 50.59
C VAL A 53 9.85 -23.56 49.51
N LYS A 54 8.89 -24.44 49.81
CA LYS A 54 7.66 -24.66 49.05
C LYS A 54 6.46 -24.35 49.94
N THR A 55 5.39 -23.86 49.34
CA THR A 55 4.17 -23.48 50.04
C THR A 55 2.95 -24.19 49.50
N THR A 56 2.02 -24.53 50.37
CA THR A 56 0.64 -24.86 50.01
C THR A 56 -0.30 -23.92 50.76
N THR A 57 -1.41 -23.54 50.13
CA THR A 57 -2.41 -22.66 50.72
C THR A 57 -3.77 -23.33 50.65
N THR A 58 -4.42 -23.45 51.79
CA THR A 58 -5.82 -23.84 51.90
C THR A 58 -6.63 -22.67 52.40
N TRP A 59 -7.87 -22.59 51.96
CA TRP A 59 -8.79 -21.51 52.31
C TRP A 59 -9.97 -22.07 53.08
N ASN A 60 -10.40 -21.37 54.13
CA ASN A 60 -11.60 -21.67 54.91
C ASN A 60 -12.51 -20.42 54.95
N PRO A 61 -13.76 -20.48 54.45
CA PRO A 61 -14.38 -21.61 53.77
C PRO A 61 -13.63 -21.99 52.50
N ALA A 62 -13.76 -23.26 52.08
CA ALA A 62 -13.14 -23.72 50.84
C ALA A 62 -13.71 -22.93 49.64
N ALA A 63 -12.83 -22.37 48.83
CA ALA A 63 -13.19 -21.67 47.59
C ALA A 63 -12.78 -22.52 46.38
N SER A 64 -13.72 -22.75 45.45
CA SER A 64 -13.46 -23.46 44.20
C SER A 64 -13.40 -22.46 43.03
N GLY A 65 -12.22 -22.32 42.44
CA GLY A 65 -11.96 -21.44 41.30
C GLY A 65 -11.87 -19.96 41.68
N THR A 66 -12.92 -19.39 42.27
CA THR A 66 -13.01 -17.97 42.65
C THR A 66 -13.64 -17.78 44.04
N PHE A 67 -13.31 -16.66 44.70
CA PHE A 67 -13.89 -16.31 46.00
C PHE A 67 -15.34 -15.83 45.86
N ASP A 68 -16.18 -16.22 46.82
CA ASP A 68 -17.57 -15.83 46.91
C ASP A 68 -17.73 -14.42 47.47
N ALA A 69 -18.85 -13.78 47.16
CA ALA A 69 -19.22 -12.51 47.74
C ALA A 69 -19.53 -12.65 49.23
N GLU A 70 -19.30 -11.58 49.99
CA GLU A 70 -19.72 -11.46 51.38
C GLU A 70 -19.19 -12.56 52.34
N LYS A 71 -18.03 -13.15 52.03
CA LYS A 71 -17.40 -14.19 52.85
C LYS A 71 -16.12 -13.67 53.49
N THR A 72 -15.91 -14.04 54.74
CA THR A 72 -14.61 -13.95 55.40
C THR A 72 -13.84 -15.22 55.09
N TYR A 73 -12.59 -15.09 54.68
CA TYR A 73 -11.72 -16.21 54.34
C TYR A 73 -10.48 -16.22 55.24
N THR A 74 -10.14 -17.39 55.75
CA THR A 74 -8.90 -17.68 56.45
C THR A 74 -8.01 -18.50 55.53
N ALA A 75 -6.82 -17.99 55.23
CA ALA A 75 -5.77 -18.73 54.54
C ALA A 75 -4.90 -19.46 55.57
N THR A 76 -4.75 -20.77 55.41
CA THR A 76 -3.76 -21.58 56.12
C THR A 76 -2.65 -21.93 55.14
N ILE A 77 -1.46 -21.40 55.39
CA ILE A 77 -0.28 -21.58 54.54
C ILE A 77 0.68 -22.55 55.24
N THR A 78 0.93 -23.68 54.61
CA THR A 78 1.95 -24.64 55.07
C THR A 78 3.23 -24.41 54.29
N VAL A 79 4.32 -24.20 55.01
CA VAL A 79 5.65 -23.95 54.45
C VAL A 79 6.56 -25.13 54.78
N GLU A 80 7.19 -25.68 53.75
CA GLU A 80 8.12 -26.81 53.84
C GLU A 80 9.47 -26.42 53.23
N PRO A 81 10.60 -26.90 53.76
CA PRO A 81 11.88 -26.68 53.11
C PRO A 81 11.91 -27.41 51.76
N SER A 82 12.47 -26.76 50.74
CA SER A 82 12.81 -27.44 49.50
C SER A 82 13.89 -28.50 49.74
N SER A 83 13.95 -29.52 48.88
CA SER A 83 14.91 -30.62 49.00
C SER A 83 16.34 -30.12 49.27
N GLY A 84 16.97 -30.68 50.30
CA GLY A 84 18.30 -30.30 50.77
C GLY A 84 18.30 -29.26 51.89
N ASN A 85 17.31 -28.37 51.97
CA ASN A 85 17.27 -27.31 52.98
C ASN A 85 16.64 -27.80 54.30
N SER A 86 16.89 -27.06 55.38
CA SER A 86 16.25 -27.25 56.68
C SER A 86 15.92 -25.90 57.31
N PHE A 87 14.86 -25.85 58.12
CA PHE A 87 14.61 -24.67 58.96
C PHE A 87 15.56 -24.68 60.16
N ALA A 88 16.06 -23.51 60.55
CA ALA A 88 16.68 -23.35 61.86
C ALA A 88 15.65 -23.55 62.98
N ASN A 89 16.15 -23.98 64.15
CA ASN A 89 15.34 -24.17 65.36
C ASN A 89 14.58 -22.91 65.81
N SER A 90 15.03 -21.73 65.35
CA SER A 90 14.32 -20.47 65.50
C SER A 90 14.53 -19.61 64.26
N GLY A 91 13.56 -18.76 63.96
CA GLY A 91 13.58 -17.90 62.79
C GLY A 91 12.30 -17.08 62.68
N THR A 92 12.21 -16.29 61.61
CA THR A 92 11.08 -15.38 61.40
C THR A 92 10.32 -15.70 60.14
N ILE A 93 9.01 -15.57 60.19
CA ILE A 93 8.15 -15.64 59.01
C ILE A 93 7.41 -14.31 58.85
N LYS A 94 7.44 -13.76 57.63
CA LYS A 94 6.70 -12.55 57.27
C LYS A 94 5.59 -12.91 56.29
N LEU A 95 4.35 -12.53 56.58
CA LEU A 95 3.24 -12.60 55.61
C LEU A 95 2.75 -11.19 55.30
N ASN A 96 2.89 -10.76 54.05
CA ASN A 96 2.54 -9.41 53.60
C ASN A 96 3.16 -8.31 54.49
N GLY A 97 4.41 -8.51 54.91
CA GLY A 97 5.15 -7.60 55.79
C GLY A 97 4.94 -7.80 57.30
N ASN A 98 3.90 -8.52 57.73
CA ASN A 98 3.67 -8.81 59.14
C ASN A 98 4.59 -9.95 59.62
N GLN A 99 5.48 -9.66 60.58
CA GLN A 99 6.47 -10.60 61.08
C GLN A 99 5.99 -11.35 62.32
N LYS A 100 6.25 -12.65 62.38
CA LYS A 100 6.05 -13.51 63.57
C LYS A 100 7.21 -14.51 63.70
N SER A 101 7.54 -14.94 64.91
CA SER A 101 8.42 -16.09 65.13
C SER A 101 7.72 -17.37 64.67
N TRP A 102 8.46 -18.30 64.04
CA TRP A 102 7.86 -19.57 63.62
C TRP A 102 7.88 -20.62 64.73
N THR A 103 6.97 -21.58 64.62
CA THR A 103 7.01 -22.84 65.36
C THR A 103 7.03 -23.96 64.33
N ILE A 104 7.98 -24.89 64.48
CA ILE A 104 8.14 -26.02 63.57
C ILE A 104 7.44 -27.22 64.20
N VAL A 105 6.46 -27.78 63.48
CA VAL A 105 5.78 -29.02 63.85
C VAL A 105 5.95 -29.98 62.67
N ASP A 106 6.52 -31.16 62.92
CA ASP A 106 6.82 -32.18 61.91
C ASP A 106 7.60 -31.65 60.71
N GLY A 107 8.55 -30.74 60.96
CA GLY A 107 9.40 -30.13 59.92
C GLY A 107 8.71 -29.05 59.09
N LYS A 108 7.49 -28.63 59.44
CA LYS A 108 6.70 -27.63 58.70
C LYS A 108 6.39 -26.41 59.55
N ILE A 109 6.13 -25.30 58.88
CA ILE A 109 5.63 -24.07 59.51
C ILE A 109 4.23 -23.80 58.98
N THR A 110 3.28 -23.54 59.88
CA THR A 110 1.92 -23.17 59.51
C THR A 110 1.66 -21.70 59.85
N VAL A 111 1.18 -20.94 58.87
CA VAL A 111 0.78 -19.54 59.04
C VAL A 111 -0.70 -19.42 58.71
N GLU A 112 -1.47 -18.85 59.64
CA GLU A 112 -2.88 -18.57 59.42
C GLU A 112 -3.12 -17.07 59.36
N HIS A 113 -3.95 -16.64 58.41
CA HIS A 113 -4.37 -15.26 58.28
C HIS A 113 -5.82 -15.16 57.86
N THR A 114 -6.63 -14.43 58.63
CA THR A 114 -8.03 -14.16 58.32
C THR A 114 -8.15 -12.79 57.68
N PHE A 115 -8.70 -12.75 56.47
CA PHE A 115 -8.92 -11.53 55.71
C PHE A 115 -10.28 -10.92 56.05
N SER A 116 -10.44 -9.63 55.75
CA SER A 116 -11.74 -8.97 55.84
C SER A 116 -12.76 -9.61 54.90
N LYS A 117 -14.06 -9.40 55.20
CA LYS A 117 -15.18 -9.88 54.37
C LYS A 117 -15.03 -9.37 52.94
N THR A 118 -15.18 -10.25 51.95
CA THR A 118 -15.21 -9.87 50.53
C THR A 118 -16.41 -8.98 50.22
N ALA A 119 -16.31 -8.15 49.17
CA ALA A 119 -17.37 -7.20 48.79
C ALA A 119 -18.67 -7.91 48.34
N SER A 120 -19.79 -7.21 48.37
CA SER A 120 -21.05 -7.72 47.82
C SER A 120 -20.96 -7.86 46.30
N ALA A 121 -21.68 -8.84 45.74
CA ALA A 121 -21.79 -9.00 44.30
C ALA A 121 -22.51 -7.79 43.67
N THR A 122 -22.05 -7.35 42.50
CA THR A 122 -22.72 -6.30 41.73
C THR A 122 -23.71 -6.95 40.76
N THR A 123 -24.97 -7.03 41.17
CA THR A 123 -26.02 -7.66 40.36
C THR A 123 -26.42 -6.77 39.19
N THR A 124 -26.51 -7.37 38.00
CA THR A 124 -26.88 -6.66 36.78
C THR A 124 -28.39 -6.77 36.53
N SER A 125 -29.12 -5.66 36.66
CA SER A 125 -30.57 -5.56 36.42
C SER A 125 -30.94 -4.91 35.08
N GLU A 126 -30.00 -4.26 34.40
CA GLU A 126 -30.21 -3.71 33.06
C GLU A 126 -28.98 -3.95 32.20
N ILE A 127 -29.22 -4.45 30.98
CA ILE A 127 -28.19 -4.67 29.98
C ILE A 127 -28.54 -3.88 28.72
N VAL A 128 -27.64 -2.99 28.30
CA VAL A 128 -27.81 -2.17 27.09
C VAL A 128 -26.73 -2.58 26.09
N VAL A 129 -27.17 -3.10 24.97
CA VAL A 129 -26.35 -3.63 23.89
C VAL A 129 -26.53 -2.76 22.65
N THR A 130 -25.43 -2.49 21.96
CA THR A 130 -25.42 -1.85 20.64
C THR A 130 -24.88 -2.83 19.62
N LEU A 131 -25.65 -3.02 18.54
CA LEU A 131 -25.29 -3.78 17.36
C LEU A 131 -25.26 -2.86 16.15
N THR A 132 -24.14 -2.86 15.43
CA THR A 132 -24.04 -2.14 14.16
C THR A 132 -25.05 -2.70 13.16
N LYS A 133 -25.86 -1.81 12.56
CA LYS A 133 -26.80 -2.17 11.49
C LYS A 133 -26.05 -2.86 10.34
N PRO A 134 -26.59 -3.94 9.75
CA PRO A 134 -25.96 -4.58 8.62
C PRO A 134 -25.97 -3.63 7.40
N LEU A 135 -24.82 -3.47 6.76
CA LEU A 135 -24.64 -2.73 5.53
C LEU A 135 -24.02 -3.67 4.49
N ALA A 136 -24.47 -3.59 3.25
CA ALA A 136 -24.00 -4.50 2.21
C ALA A 136 -22.47 -4.45 2.05
N ALA A 137 -21.88 -5.59 1.68
CA ALA A 137 -20.44 -5.83 1.59
C ALA A 137 -19.63 -5.69 2.90
N ASN A 138 -20.23 -5.30 4.03
CA ASN A 138 -19.58 -5.38 5.34
C ASN A 138 -19.60 -6.80 5.88
N THR A 139 -18.54 -7.15 6.62
CA THR A 139 -18.45 -8.41 7.37
C THR A 139 -19.37 -8.35 8.59
N PRO A 140 -20.18 -9.40 8.86
CA PRO A 140 -21.00 -9.46 10.07
C PRO A 140 -20.16 -9.42 11.35
N ALA A 141 -20.59 -8.62 12.33
CA ALA A 141 -19.93 -8.54 13.63
C ALA A 141 -20.17 -9.83 14.43
N THR A 142 -19.14 -10.35 15.10
CA THR A 142 -19.23 -11.57 15.94
C THR A 142 -19.47 -11.27 17.42
N THR A 143 -19.46 -9.99 17.80
CA THR A 143 -19.72 -9.51 19.15
C THR A 143 -20.58 -8.26 19.10
N ALA A 144 -21.18 -7.91 20.24
CA ALA A 144 -21.97 -6.69 20.41
C ALA A 144 -21.35 -5.81 21.50
N THR A 145 -21.46 -4.50 21.37
CA THR A 145 -20.94 -3.58 22.39
C THR A 145 -21.94 -3.48 23.55
N VAL A 146 -21.45 -3.55 24.79
CA VAL A 146 -22.26 -3.38 26.00
C VAL A 146 -21.95 -2.03 26.60
N SER A 147 -22.93 -1.13 26.69
CA SER A 147 -22.77 0.18 27.33
C SER A 147 -23.19 0.17 28.80
N LYS A 148 -24.02 -0.81 29.19
CA LYS A 148 -24.41 -1.07 30.57
C LYS A 148 -24.64 -2.59 30.75
N PRO A 149 -24.12 -3.22 31.82
CA PRO A 149 -23.16 -2.68 32.79
C PRO A 149 -21.77 -2.46 32.14
N SER A 150 -20.90 -1.70 32.81
CA SER A 150 -19.54 -1.40 32.30
C SER A 150 -18.54 -2.55 32.46
N LYS A 151 -18.86 -3.57 33.26
CA LYS A 151 -18.02 -4.74 33.55
C LYS A 151 -18.87 -5.99 33.71
N GLY A 152 -18.21 -7.15 33.66
CA GLY A 152 -18.82 -8.42 34.07
C GLY A 152 -19.64 -9.14 33.00
N ILE A 153 -19.72 -8.60 31.78
CA ILE A 153 -20.51 -9.17 30.68
C ILE A 153 -19.64 -9.34 29.45
N LYS A 154 -19.79 -10.49 28.78
CA LYS A 154 -19.28 -10.75 27.42
C LYS A 154 -20.46 -11.07 26.50
N THR A 155 -20.30 -10.77 25.21
CA THR A 155 -21.33 -11.06 24.20
C THR A 155 -20.75 -11.84 23.03
N SER A 156 -21.59 -12.64 22.38
CA SER A 156 -21.33 -13.20 21.06
C SER A 156 -22.55 -13.07 20.18
N VAL A 157 -22.32 -12.95 18.87
CA VAL A 157 -23.35 -12.68 17.87
C VAL A 157 -23.20 -13.65 16.71
N THR A 158 -24.29 -14.29 16.33
CA THR A 158 -24.41 -15.05 15.08
C THR A 158 -25.52 -14.47 14.22
N TRP A 159 -25.43 -14.63 12.91
CA TRP A 159 -26.35 -13.99 11.95
C TRP A 159 -27.06 -15.03 11.10
N SER A 160 -28.34 -14.76 10.81
CA SER A 160 -29.15 -15.51 9.87
C SER A 160 -29.79 -14.55 8.86
N PRO A 161 -29.63 -14.76 7.54
CA PRO A 161 -28.81 -15.81 6.91
C PRO A 161 -27.31 -15.66 7.21
N SER A 162 -26.55 -16.75 7.12
CA SER A 162 -25.12 -16.78 7.42
C SER A 162 -24.30 -16.53 6.15
N HIS A 163 -23.77 -15.33 5.99
CA HIS A 163 -22.87 -14.96 4.88
C HIS A 163 -21.53 -14.41 5.39
N SER A 164 -20.49 -14.49 4.55
CA SER A 164 -19.19 -13.86 4.84
C SER A 164 -19.24 -12.33 4.74
N LYS A 165 -20.16 -11.79 3.94
CA LYS A 165 -20.52 -10.37 3.85
C LYS A 165 -22.03 -10.22 3.75
N PHE A 166 -22.58 -9.16 4.29
CA PHE A 166 -24.00 -8.85 4.11
C PHE A 166 -24.30 -8.58 2.63
N GLU A 167 -25.39 -9.15 2.13
CA GLU A 167 -25.91 -8.90 0.79
C GLU A 167 -26.86 -7.70 0.81
N LEU A 168 -27.08 -7.06 -0.33
CA LEU A 168 -28.01 -5.93 -0.48
C LEU A 168 -29.48 -6.40 -0.41
N GLY A 169 -30.36 -5.61 0.23
CA GLY A 169 -31.81 -5.85 0.23
C GLY A 169 -32.24 -7.09 1.03
N LYS A 170 -31.36 -7.65 1.86
CA LYS A 170 -31.65 -8.82 2.70
C LYS A 170 -31.96 -8.40 4.12
N VAL A 171 -32.96 -9.06 4.69
CA VAL A 171 -33.29 -8.95 6.12
C VAL A 171 -32.39 -9.90 6.90
N TYR A 172 -31.70 -9.38 7.91
CA TYR A 172 -30.84 -10.18 8.78
C TYR A 172 -31.36 -10.20 10.22
N THR A 173 -31.27 -11.37 10.84
CA THR A 173 -31.55 -11.57 12.27
C THR A 173 -30.26 -11.92 12.99
N ALA A 174 -29.89 -11.13 14.00
CA ALA A 174 -28.79 -11.39 14.90
C ALA A 174 -29.28 -12.22 16.09
N THR A 175 -28.62 -13.33 16.39
CA THR A 175 -28.76 -14.04 17.66
C THR A 175 -27.64 -13.58 18.58
N VAL A 176 -28.01 -12.95 19.69
CA VAL A 176 -27.06 -12.41 20.67
C VAL A 176 -27.07 -13.29 21.91
N VAL A 177 -25.90 -13.76 22.29
CA VAL A 177 -25.66 -14.44 23.57
C VAL A 177 -24.92 -13.48 24.48
N ILE A 178 -25.46 -13.28 25.68
CA ILE A 178 -24.93 -12.41 26.72
C ILE A 178 -24.58 -13.30 27.91
N GLU A 179 -23.33 -13.30 28.34
CA GLU A 179 -22.84 -14.17 29.40
C GLU A 179 -22.11 -13.36 30.47
N SER A 180 -22.35 -13.69 31.73
CA SER A 180 -21.55 -13.19 32.85
C SER A 180 -20.13 -13.74 32.74
N THR A 181 -19.13 -12.88 32.86
CA THR A 181 -17.73 -13.32 32.91
C THR A 181 -17.38 -13.93 34.27
N ASN A 182 -18.16 -13.62 35.31
CA ASN A 182 -17.99 -14.15 36.64
C ASN A 182 -19.31 -14.06 37.41
N VAL A 183 -20.01 -15.19 37.49
CA VAL A 183 -21.35 -15.26 38.11
C VAL A 183 -21.34 -14.88 39.59
N LYS A 184 -20.23 -15.07 40.30
CA LYS A 184 -20.11 -14.74 41.73
C LYS A 184 -19.96 -13.23 41.98
N ALA A 185 -19.28 -12.52 41.08
CA ALA A 185 -19.10 -11.07 41.19
C ALA A 185 -20.16 -10.27 40.44
N TYR A 186 -20.60 -10.75 39.29
CA TYR A 186 -21.47 -10.07 38.35
C TYR A 186 -22.64 -10.97 37.90
N PRO A 187 -23.50 -11.46 38.83
CA PRO A 187 -24.66 -12.24 38.46
C PRO A 187 -25.63 -11.38 37.64
N ILE A 188 -26.25 -12.00 36.63
CA ILE A 188 -27.35 -11.40 35.88
C ILE A 188 -28.64 -11.65 36.66
N SER A 189 -29.39 -10.59 36.96
CA SER A 189 -30.65 -10.72 37.67
C SER A 189 -31.69 -11.49 36.85
N SER A 190 -32.56 -12.26 37.52
CA SER A 190 -33.64 -13.02 36.88
C SER A 190 -34.66 -12.10 36.17
N ASP A 191 -34.80 -10.86 36.63
CA ASP A 191 -35.67 -9.83 36.08
C ASP A 191 -34.92 -8.82 35.19
N ALA A 192 -33.64 -9.06 34.90
CA ALA A 192 -32.81 -8.09 34.19
C ALA A 192 -33.42 -7.68 32.84
N THR A 193 -33.59 -6.38 32.58
CA THR A 193 -34.10 -5.91 31.29
C THR A 193 -32.97 -5.80 30.27
N VAL A 194 -33.21 -6.24 29.03
CA VAL A 194 -32.24 -6.10 27.94
C VAL A 194 -32.76 -5.12 26.90
N LYS A 195 -31.90 -4.17 26.49
CA LYS A 195 -32.14 -3.28 25.35
C LYS A 195 -31.10 -3.53 24.27
N VAL A 196 -31.54 -3.62 23.01
CA VAL A 196 -30.65 -3.68 21.84
C VAL A 196 -30.94 -2.48 20.97
N ASN A 197 -29.92 -1.67 20.69
CA ASN A 197 -30.05 -0.42 19.92
C ASN A 197 -31.14 0.53 20.45
N GLY A 198 -31.33 0.55 21.78
CA GLY A 198 -32.35 1.36 22.46
C GLY A 198 -33.72 0.70 22.61
N GLU A 199 -33.99 -0.39 21.88
CA GLU A 199 -35.27 -1.10 21.92
C GLU A 199 -35.28 -2.17 23.01
N LYS A 200 -36.35 -2.21 23.82
CA LYS A 200 -36.53 -3.22 24.87
C LYS A 200 -36.85 -4.57 24.24
N ILE A 201 -36.07 -5.58 24.58
CA ILE A 201 -36.29 -6.96 24.13
C ILE A 201 -37.22 -7.68 25.11
N THR A 202 -38.31 -8.22 24.59
CA THR A 202 -39.34 -8.94 25.37
C THR A 202 -39.21 -10.45 25.26
N SER A 203 -38.68 -10.95 24.14
CA SER A 203 -38.48 -12.38 23.91
C SER A 203 -37.00 -12.75 24.06
N LEU A 204 -36.65 -13.38 25.17
CA LEU A 204 -35.31 -13.89 25.47
C LEU A 204 -35.40 -15.21 26.22
N THR A 205 -34.34 -16.01 26.12
CA THR A 205 -34.15 -17.25 26.88
C THR A 205 -33.08 -17.02 27.93
N ARG A 206 -33.27 -17.54 29.14
CA ARG A 206 -32.31 -17.42 30.25
C ARG A 206 -31.78 -18.78 30.65
N ASP A 207 -30.52 -18.81 31.03
CA ASP A 207 -29.87 -19.94 31.69
C ASP A 207 -29.27 -19.46 33.02
N GLY A 208 -30.12 -19.55 34.05
CA GLY A 208 -29.84 -19.05 35.40
C GLY A 208 -29.49 -17.56 35.43
N ASN A 209 -28.52 -17.24 36.29
CA ASN A 209 -27.95 -15.90 36.46
C ASN A 209 -26.67 -15.68 35.63
N SER A 210 -26.39 -16.59 34.69
CA SER A 210 -25.11 -16.62 33.96
C SER A 210 -25.25 -16.21 32.50
N LYS A 211 -26.43 -16.43 31.89
CA LYS A 211 -26.57 -16.30 30.44
C LYS A 211 -27.97 -15.90 29.99
N ILE A 212 -28.03 -15.04 28.98
CA ILE A 212 -29.23 -14.65 28.23
C ILE A 212 -28.96 -14.88 26.74
N THR A 213 -29.93 -15.44 26.02
CA THR A 213 -29.93 -15.54 24.56
C THR A 213 -31.15 -14.83 24.01
N LEU A 214 -30.97 -14.00 22.98
CA LEU A 214 -32.05 -13.27 22.32
C LEU A 214 -31.83 -13.18 20.81
N THR A 215 -32.87 -12.79 20.07
CA THR A 215 -32.77 -12.45 18.66
C THR A 215 -33.16 -10.99 18.41
N TYR A 216 -32.53 -10.37 17.43
CA TYR A 216 -32.79 -9.00 17.01
C TYR A 216 -32.82 -8.91 15.49
N LYS A 217 -33.95 -8.46 14.93
CA LYS A 217 -34.18 -8.43 13.48
C LYS A 217 -33.95 -7.02 12.96
N PHE A 218 -33.05 -6.89 11.99
CA PHE A 218 -32.86 -5.65 11.24
C PHE A 218 -33.80 -5.60 10.03
N GLY A 219 -34.08 -4.39 9.54
CA GLY A 219 -34.68 -4.20 8.22
C GLY A 219 -33.76 -4.66 7.08
N GLU A 220 -34.18 -4.40 5.85
CA GLU A 220 -33.36 -4.67 4.67
C GLU A 220 -32.02 -3.93 4.74
N THR A 221 -30.96 -4.64 4.37
CA THR A 221 -29.60 -4.09 4.28
C THR A 221 -29.51 -2.99 3.24
N GLU A 222 -28.98 -1.86 3.67
CA GLU A 222 -28.69 -0.72 2.80
C GLU A 222 -27.38 -0.92 2.04
N PRO A 223 -27.24 -0.30 0.86
CA PRO A 223 -26.00 -0.33 0.11
C PRO A 223 -24.88 0.44 0.83
N LYS A 224 -23.63 0.02 0.59
CA LYS A 224 -22.45 0.70 1.09
C LYS A 224 -22.01 1.79 0.12
N GLY A 225 -21.98 3.03 0.59
CA GLY A 225 -21.48 4.15 -0.20
C GLY A 225 -19.98 4.06 -0.48
N ILE A 226 -19.59 4.29 -1.73
CA ILE A 226 -18.21 4.55 -2.12
C ILE A 226 -17.90 5.99 -1.67
N ALA A 227 -17.05 6.12 -0.65
CA ALA A 227 -16.82 7.39 0.04
C ALA A 227 -15.83 8.33 -0.68
N ASP A 228 -15.12 7.83 -1.69
CA ASP A 228 -13.98 8.53 -2.28
C ASP A 228 -14.23 8.89 -3.75
N SER A 229 -13.44 9.85 -4.25
CA SER A 229 -13.39 10.19 -5.68
C SER A 229 -13.12 8.97 -6.56
N LEU A 230 -13.66 8.99 -7.78
CA LEU A 230 -13.29 8.07 -8.85
C LEU A 230 -11.95 8.52 -9.46
N SER A 231 -11.02 7.61 -9.69
CA SER A 231 -9.73 7.95 -10.30
C SER A 231 -9.34 6.87 -11.28
N PHE A 232 -9.06 7.30 -12.51
CA PHE A 232 -8.75 6.43 -13.64
C PHE A 232 -7.42 6.83 -14.27
N THR A 233 -6.65 5.82 -14.68
CA THR A 233 -5.46 6.00 -15.51
C THR A 233 -5.68 5.36 -16.87
N ILE A 234 -5.47 6.13 -17.94
CA ILE A 234 -5.61 5.71 -19.34
C ILE A 234 -4.44 6.21 -20.18
N THR A 235 -4.14 5.54 -21.30
CA THR A 235 -3.13 6.03 -22.26
C THR A 235 -3.64 7.28 -22.96
N ALA A 236 -2.87 8.38 -22.90
CA ALA A 236 -3.20 9.61 -23.62
C ALA A 236 -3.10 9.42 -25.14
N PRO A 237 -3.85 10.20 -25.95
CA PRO A 237 -3.72 10.17 -27.40
C PRO A 237 -2.30 10.45 -27.87
N ALA A 238 -1.85 9.71 -28.88
CA ALA A 238 -0.59 9.93 -29.57
C ALA A 238 -0.82 9.76 -31.08
N VAL A 239 -0.36 10.73 -31.87
CA VAL A 239 -0.60 10.77 -33.32
C VAL A 239 -0.13 9.47 -33.99
N GLY A 240 -0.96 8.94 -34.90
CA GLY A 240 -0.71 7.69 -35.60
C GLY A 240 -0.97 6.41 -34.77
N LYS A 241 -1.28 6.52 -33.47
CA LYS A 241 -1.67 5.38 -32.64
C LYS A 241 -3.19 5.24 -32.59
N THR A 242 -3.67 4.00 -32.53
CA THR A 242 -5.09 3.72 -32.29
C THR A 242 -5.43 3.84 -30.80
N PRO A 243 -6.67 4.23 -30.45
CA PRO A 243 -7.08 4.35 -29.06
C PRO A 243 -7.05 3.01 -28.31
N SER A 244 -6.45 3.01 -27.12
CA SER A 244 -6.56 1.89 -26.19
C SER A 244 -7.97 1.82 -25.59
N LYS A 245 -8.54 0.63 -25.50
CA LYS A 245 -9.84 0.38 -24.83
C LYS A 245 -9.68 -0.09 -23.39
N SER A 246 -8.44 -0.19 -22.89
CA SER A 246 -8.13 -0.70 -21.56
C SER A 246 -7.96 0.43 -20.55
N LEU A 247 -8.53 0.24 -19.36
CA LEU A 247 -8.21 1.04 -18.18
C LEU A 247 -6.94 0.47 -17.53
N THR A 248 -5.94 1.32 -17.28
CA THR A 248 -4.67 0.88 -16.68
C THR A 248 -4.79 0.72 -15.16
N ALA A 249 -5.57 1.58 -14.50
CA ALA A 249 -5.83 1.49 -13.07
C ALA A 249 -7.16 2.16 -12.71
N ASN A 250 -7.81 1.63 -11.67
CA ASN A 250 -8.93 2.26 -10.98
C ASN A 250 -8.80 1.98 -9.48
N ILE A 251 -8.82 3.04 -8.67
CA ILE A 251 -8.60 3.01 -7.22
C ILE A 251 -9.69 2.21 -6.47
N HIS A 252 -10.84 1.95 -7.10
CA HIS A 252 -11.97 1.22 -6.53
C HIS A 252 -12.32 -0.07 -7.28
N ASN A 253 -11.32 -0.76 -7.85
CA ASN A 253 -11.53 -2.01 -8.60
C ASN A 253 -12.27 -3.10 -7.84
N ASP A 254 -12.28 -3.08 -6.50
CA ASP A 254 -13.03 -4.00 -5.65
C ASP A 254 -14.52 -3.61 -5.49
N LYS A 255 -14.89 -2.36 -5.79
CA LYS A 255 -16.23 -1.79 -5.56
C LYS A 255 -16.96 -1.37 -6.84
N VAL A 256 -16.24 -1.09 -7.92
CA VAL A 256 -16.82 -0.70 -9.21
C VAL A 256 -16.17 -1.48 -10.37
N THR A 257 -16.84 -1.48 -11.51
CA THR A 257 -16.29 -1.85 -12.81
C THR A 257 -16.29 -0.62 -13.73
N GLY A 258 -15.35 -0.58 -14.67
CA GLY A 258 -15.23 0.52 -15.62
C GLY A 258 -15.00 0.01 -17.04
N SER A 259 -15.58 0.68 -18.03
CA SER A 259 -15.31 0.43 -19.46
C SER A 259 -14.94 1.72 -20.16
N LEU A 260 -13.86 1.70 -20.95
CA LEU A 260 -13.34 2.87 -21.68
C LEU A 260 -13.75 2.82 -23.15
N SER A 261 -14.26 3.95 -23.65
CA SER A 261 -14.48 4.20 -25.07
C SER A 261 -13.94 5.59 -25.47
N TRP A 262 -13.66 5.75 -26.75
CA TRP A 262 -13.20 7.02 -27.33
C TRP A 262 -14.21 7.50 -28.37
N ASN A 263 -14.22 8.81 -28.63
CA ASN A 263 -14.99 9.41 -29.73
C ASN A 263 -14.43 9.08 -31.13
N THR A 264 -13.40 8.23 -31.22
CA THR A 264 -12.85 7.70 -32.48
C THR A 264 -12.44 6.24 -32.28
N ALA A 265 -12.48 5.46 -33.37
CA ALA A 265 -11.87 4.12 -33.42
C ALA A 265 -10.58 4.10 -34.26
N SER A 266 -10.33 5.17 -35.02
CA SER A 266 -9.19 5.30 -35.93
C SER A 266 -7.96 5.84 -35.23
N ALA A 267 -6.81 5.77 -35.89
CA ALA A 267 -5.58 6.39 -35.39
C ALA A 267 -5.77 7.89 -35.13
N PHE A 268 -5.23 8.37 -34.02
CA PHE A 268 -5.30 9.78 -33.64
C PHE A 268 -4.57 10.65 -34.69
N GLN A 269 -5.20 11.77 -35.03
CA GLN A 269 -4.72 12.76 -35.97
C GLN A 269 -4.26 14.02 -35.21
N PRO A 270 -3.35 14.81 -35.78
CA PRO A 270 -3.04 16.13 -35.24
C PRO A 270 -4.27 17.05 -35.29
N ASP A 271 -4.20 18.16 -34.55
CA ASP A 271 -5.20 19.24 -34.48
C ASP A 271 -6.63 18.78 -34.20
N THR A 272 -6.77 17.60 -33.61
CA THR A 272 -8.04 17.00 -33.25
C THR A 272 -8.08 16.77 -31.75
N SER A 273 -9.14 17.25 -31.10
CA SER A 273 -9.41 16.93 -29.69
C SER A 273 -10.09 15.57 -29.58
N TYR A 274 -9.70 14.80 -28.58
CA TYR A 274 -10.24 13.46 -28.35
C TYR A 274 -10.82 13.36 -26.95
N THR A 275 -12.00 12.75 -26.86
CA THR A 275 -12.71 12.56 -25.60
C THR A 275 -12.73 11.09 -25.24
N ALA A 276 -12.20 10.78 -24.07
CA ALA A 276 -12.35 9.50 -23.41
C ALA A 276 -13.65 9.50 -22.59
N THR A 277 -14.45 8.45 -22.73
CA THR A 277 -15.66 8.20 -21.97
C THR A 277 -15.50 6.91 -21.18
N ILE A 278 -15.66 6.97 -19.87
CA ILE A 278 -15.56 5.85 -18.96
C ILE A 278 -16.93 5.62 -18.33
N THR A 279 -17.56 4.49 -18.65
CA THR A 279 -18.79 4.07 -17.98
C THR A 279 -18.43 3.29 -16.73
N VAL A 280 -18.94 3.72 -15.58
CA VAL A 280 -18.64 3.19 -14.26
C VAL A 280 -19.89 2.56 -13.68
N ASN A 281 -19.82 1.30 -13.27
CA ASN A 281 -20.91 0.60 -12.59
C ASN A 281 -20.45 0.16 -11.19
N ALA A 282 -21.24 0.44 -10.17
CA ALA A 282 -21.03 -0.13 -8.84
C ALA A 282 -21.26 -1.64 -8.89
N LYS A 283 -20.41 -2.39 -8.18
CA LYS A 283 -20.64 -3.82 -7.93
C LYS A 283 -21.74 -3.99 -6.90
N ASP A 284 -22.30 -5.20 -6.84
CA ASP A 284 -23.36 -5.55 -5.90
C ASP A 284 -23.02 -5.17 -4.46
N GLY A 285 -23.98 -4.53 -3.79
CA GLY A 285 -23.81 -4.03 -2.42
C GLY A 285 -23.15 -2.66 -2.31
N TYR A 286 -22.72 -2.04 -3.41
CA TYR A 286 -22.17 -0.68 -3.41
C TYR A 286 -23.06 0.31 -4.15
N ILE A 287 -22.96 1.59 -3.74
CA ILE A 287 -23.47 2.73 -4.50
C ILE A 287 -22.37 3.76 -4.69
N ILE A 288 -22.40 4.44 -5.84
CA ILE A 288 -21.56 5.60 -6.13
C ILE A 288 -22.31 6.84 -5.63
N LYS A 289 -21.73 7.54 -4.65
CA LYS A 289 -22.34 8.76 -4.11
C LYS A 289 -22.27 9.87 -5.16
N ASN A 290 -23.37 10.61 -5.35
CA ASN A 290 -23.46 11.85 -6.15
C ASN A 290 -22.66 13.02 -5.53
N THR A 291 -21.51 12.74 -4.92
CA THR A 291 -20.56 13.71 -4.38
C THR A 291 -19.13 13.33 -4.73
N ALA A 292 -18.90 12.18 -5.36
CA ALA A 292 -17.56 11.74 -5.71
C ALA A 292 -17.03 12.54 -6.91
N ALA A 293 -15.93 13.28 -6.73
CA ALA A 293 -15.20 13.85 -7.88
C ALA A 293 -14.62 12.72 -8.74
N ALA A 294 -14.36 12.96 -10.04
CA ALA A 294 -13.60 12.04 -10.86
C ALA A 294 -12.31 12.68 -11.39
N THR A 295 -11.26 11.87 -11.52
CA THR A 295 -10.04 12.27 -12.22
C THR A 295 -9.65 11.25 -13.29
N VAL A 296 -9.05 11.74 -14.37
CA VAL A 296 -8.45 10.95 -15.44
C VAL A 296 -7.00 11.41 -15.61
N ASN A 297 -6.05 10.49 -15.42
CA ASN A 297 -4.61 10.80 -15.41
C ASN A 297 -4.25 11.93 -14.43
N GLY A 298 -4.92 11.98 -13.27
CA GLY A 298 -4.75 13.00 -12.24
C GLY A 298 -5.45 14.33 -12.51
N ASN A 299 -6.03 14.53 -13.69
CA ASN A 299 -6.76 15.76 -14.03
C ASN A 299 -8.25 15.64 -13.69
N PRO A 300 -8.92 16.72 -13.24
CA PRO A 300 -10.37 16.72 -13.03
C PRO A 300 -11.11 16.31 -14.30
N ALA A 301 -12.08 15.41 -14.15
CA ALA A 301 -12.93 14.94 -15.23
C ALA A 301 -14.40 15.28 -14.93
N ALA A 302 -15.19 15.46 -15.98
CA ALA A 302 -16.62 15.68 -15.84
C ALA A 302 -17.32 14.36 -15.50
N VAL A 303 -18.33 14.43 -14.64
CA VAL A 303 -19.10 13.26 -14.19
C VAL A 303 -20.58 13.51 -14.41
N VAL A 304 -21.24 12.57 -15.07
CA VAL A 304 -22.70 12.52 -15.21
C VAL A 304 -23.21 11.33 -14.40
N TRP A 305 -24.06 11.61 -13.43
CA TRP A 305 -24.69 10.61 -12.59
C TRP A 305 -25.97 10.13 -13.24
N GLU A 306 -25.98 8.90 -13.76
CA GLU A 306 -27.18 8.30 -14.34
C GLU A 306 -28.04 7.63 -13.24
N SER A 307 -27.40 7.12 -12.19
CA SER A 307 -28.07 6.59 -10.99
C SER A 307 -27.09 6.51 -9.82
N ASN A 308 -27.54 6.00 -8.67
CA ASN A 308 -26.66 5.70 -7.54
C ASN A 308 -25.76 4.47 -7.77
N THR A 309 -25.93 3.72 -8.86
CA THR A 309 -25.08 2.57 -9.20
C THR A 309 -24.33 2.76 -10.51
N ARG A 310 -24.56 3.87 -11.23
CA ARG A 310 -23.96 4.09 -12.54
C ARG A 310 -23.63 5.56 -12.79
N ALA A 311 -22.42 5.79 -13.28
CA ALA A 311 -21.91 7.11 -13.64
C ALA A 311 -21.14 7.05 -14.95
N VAL A 312 -21.13 8.16 -15.68
CA VAL A 312 -20.32 8.34 -16.89
C VAL A 312 -19.30 9.43 -16.62
N VAL A 313 -18.02 9.11 -16.79
CA VAL A 313 -16.90 10.03 -16.61
C VAL A 313 -16.33 10.37 -17.97
N THR A 314 -16.22 11.66 -18.29
CA THR A 314 -15.67 12.14 -19.56
C THR A 314 -14.47 13.04 -19.34
N TYR A 315 -13.43 12.82 -20.14
CA TYR A 315 -12.24 13.67 -20.14
C TYR A 315 -11.78 13.95 -21.58
N THR A 316 -11.63 15.23 -21.91
CA THR A 316 -11.20 15.68 -23.23
C THR A 316 -9.72 16.05 -23.16
N PHE A 317 -8.91 15.40 -24.00
CA PHE A 317 -7.51 15.73 -24.18
C PHE A 317 -7.39 16.94 -25.13
N ALA A 318 -6.50 17.86 -24.78
CA ALA A 318 -6.10 18.94 -25.68
C ALA A 318 -5.52 18.37 -26.98
N GLN A 319 -5.73 19.08 -28.09
CA GLN A 319 -5.20 18.69 -29.38
C GLN A 319 -3.66 18.70 -29.39
N ILE A 320 -3.07 17.81 -30.18
CA ILE A 320 -1.64 17.81 -30.48
C ILE A 320 -1.47 18.68 -31.72
N ALA A 321 -0.75 19.80 -31.61
CA ALA A 321 -0.60 20.75 -32.71
C ALA A 321 0.22 20.16 -33.86
N SER A 322 -0.18 20.39 -35.11
CA SER A 322 0.68 20.13 -36.26
C SER A 322 1.59 21.32 -36.60
N VAL A 323 2.73 21.01 -37.20
CA VAL A 323 3.57 21.96 -37.93
C VAL A 323 3.29 21.75 -39.41
N SER A 324 2.82 22.80 -40.09
CA SER A 324 2.47 22.73 -41.51
C SER A 324 3.57 23.29 -42.41
N THR A 325 4.42 24.19 -41.91
CA THR A 325 5.52 24.76 -42.67
C THR A 325 6.80 24.88 -41.84
N VAL A 326 7.94 24.69 -42.53
CA VAL A 326 9.28 24.87 -41.97
C VAL A 326 10.13 25.66 -42.98
N ASP A 327 10.83 26.70 -42.53
CA ASP A 327 11.87 27.38 -43.30
C ASP A 327 13.23 27.15 -42.62
N VAL A 328 14.18 26.64 -43.39
CA VAL A 328 15.54 26.33 -42.97
C VAL A 328 16.51 27.22 -43.72
N ARG A 329 17.42 27.87 -42.97
CA ARG A 329 18.48 28.71 -43.53
C ARG A 329 19.87 28.21 -43.17
N PHE A 330 20.74 28.16 -44.16
CA PHE A 330 22.18 27.90 -44.04
C PHE A 330 22.89 28.41 -45.31
N ASP A 331 24.21 28.54 -45.27
CA ASP A 331 24.97 29.07 -46.41
C ASP A 331 24.95 28.09 -47.58
N ALA A 332 24.69 28.61 -48.79
CA ALA A 332 24.71 27.80 -50.01
C ALA A 332 26.15 27.33 -50.33
N PRO A 333 26.33 26.15 -50.94
CA PRO A 333 27.66 25.67 -51.32
C PRO A 333 28.41 26.65 -52.21
N ALA A 334 29.62 27.03 -51.80
CA ALA A 334 30.56 27.78 -52.63
C ALA A 334 31.93 27.11 -52.60
N THR A 335 32.64 27.17 -53.74
CA THR A 335 33.94 26.52 -53.91
C THR A 335 34.94 26.96 -52.85
N GLY A 336 35.51 25.99 -52.12
CA GLY A 336 36.48 26.22 -51.04
C GLY A 336 35.88 26.55 -49.68
N ASP A 337 34.56 26.76 -49.57
CA ASP A 337 33.91 26.97 -48.27
C ASP A 337 33.78 25.66 -47.50
N ILE A 338 33.95 25.75 -46.17
CA ILE A 338 33.71 24.63 -45.26
C ILE A 338 32.21 24.42 -45.12
N ALA A 339 31.75 23.21 -45.38
CA ALA A 339 30.32 22.88 -45.33
C ALA A 339 29.74 22.94 -43.90
N GLN A 340 28.58 23.59 -43.77
CA GLN A 340 27.83 23.59 -42.52
C GLN A 340 27.19 22.22 -42.27
N THR A 341 27.26 21.74 -41.03
CA THR A 341 26.62 20.49 -40.57
C THR A 341 25.35 20.75 -39.76
N THR A 342 25.02 22.02 -39.52
CA THR A 342 23.82 22.45 -38.81
C THR A 342 23.23 23.69 -39.48
N ALA A 343 21.91 23.83 -39.45
CA ALA A 343 21.25 25.00 -39.99
C ALA A 343 21.49 26.24 -39.11
N THR A 344 21.72 27.40 -39.75
CA THR A 344 21.84 28.70 -39.09
C THR A 344 20.55 29.12 -38.41
N SER A 345 19.40 28.84 -39.04
CA SER A 345 18.10 29.03 -38.41
C SER A 345 17.05 28.05 -38.92
N VAL A 346 16.09 27.75 -38.05
CA VAL A 346 14.90 26.94 -38.37
C VAL A 346 13.70 27.70 -37.83
N THR A 347 12.77 28.07 -38.70
CA THR A 347 11.49 28.66 -38.32
C THR A 347 10.35 27.73 -38.70
N THR A 348 9.26 27.80 -37.96
CA THR A 348 8.11 26.88 -38.08
C THR A 348 6.81 27.67 -38.00
N ALA A 349 5.76 27.16 -38.62
CA ALA A 349 4.39 27.59 -38.34
C ALA A 349 3.60 26.40 -37.79
N PRO A 350 3.13 26.46 -36.53
CA PRO A 350 3.33 27.53 -35.54
C PRO A 350 4.80 27.63 -35.04
N SER A 351 5.20 28.82 -34.58
CA SER A 351 6.59 29.15 -34.24
C SER A 351 7.15 28.36 -33.06
N GLY A 352 8.44 28.00 -33.15
CA GLY A 352 9.21 27.38 -32.05
C GLY A 352 9.05 25.87 -31.93
N ALA A 353 8.38 25.22 -32.88
CA ALA A 353 8.04 23.80 -32.83
C ALA A 353 9.16 22.87 -33.34
N ALA A 354 10.25 23.39 -33.92
CA ALA A 354 11.39 22.59 -34.35
C ALA A 354 12.66 22.91 -33.55
N LYS A 355 13.56 21.93 -33.44
CA LYS A 355 14.92 22.08 -32.90
C LYS A 355 15.92 22.40 -34.02
N SER A 356 17.18 22.57 -33.65
CA SER A 356 18.30 22.66 -34.59
C SER A 356 18.29 21.48 -35.56
N ALA A 357 18.42 21.80 -36.85
CA ALA A 357 18.47 20.81 -37.92
C ALA A 357 19.91 20.42 -38.24
N THR A 358 20.15 19.14 -38.49
CA THR A 358 21.46 18.63 -38.94
C THR A 358 21.49 18.47 -40.46
N ILE A 359 22.63 18.77 -41.07
CA ILE A 359 22.81 18.79 -42.53
C ILE A 359 23.82 17.71 -42.90
N LYS A 360 23.48 16.90 -43.89
CA LYS A 360 24.38 15.94 -44.55
C LYS A 360 24.46 16.24 -46.03
N TRP A 361 25.67 16.31 -46.56
CA TRP A 361 25.94 16.66 -47.96
C TRP A 361 26.18 15.42 -48.82
N THR A 362 25.79 15.49 -50.09
CA THR A 362 26.09 14.49 -51.13
C THR A 362 26.39 15.20 -52.45
N PRO A 363 27.51 14.92 -53.15
CA PRO A 363 28.54 13.92 -52.83
C PRO A 363 29.31 14.22 -51.53
N ALA A 364 30.11 13.25 -51.08
CA ALA A 364 30.94 13.43 -49.89
C ALA A 364 31.97 14.55 -50.14
N LEU A 365 32.20 15.35 -49.10
CA LEU A 365 33.10 16.50 -49.15
C LEU A 365 34.56 16.04 -49.08
N VAL A 366 35.46 16.78 -49.75
CA VAL A 366 36.91 16.60 -49.63
C VAL A 366 37.41 17.61 -48.60
N ASN A 367 38.04 17.15 -47.51
CA ASN A 367 38.48 18.00 -46.40
C ASN A 367 37.38 18.88 -45.77
N ASN A 368 36.11 18.46 -45.86
CA ASN A 368 34.92 19.24 -45.48
C ASN A 368 34.65 20.49 -46.33
N GLU A 369 35.32 20.62 -47.47
CA GLU A 369 35.15 21.74 -48.40
C GLU A 369 34.33 21.32 -49.64
N PHE A 370 33.68 22.30 -50.27
CA PHE A 370 33.01 22.11 -51.54
C PHE A 370 33.97 22.26 -52.72
N GLU A 371 33.95 21.32 -53.64
CA GLU A 371 34.74 21.33 -54.88
C GLU A 371 34.07 22.18 -55.96
N ALA A 372 34.85 22.70 -56.91
CA ALA A 372 34.38 23.52 -58.02
C ALA A 372 33.60 22.71 -59.08
N GLY A 373 32.50 23.26 -59.61
CA GLY A 373 31.71 22.66 -60.68
C GLY A 373 30.87 21.44 -60.26
N VAL A 374 30.74 21.17 -58.96
CA VAL A 374 30.00 20.03 -58.41
C VAL A 374 28.63 20.48 -57.91
N GLU A 375 27.60 19.67 -58.18
CA GLU A 375 26.27 19.84 -57.58
C GLU A 375 26.23 19.14 -56.23
N TYR A 376 25.74 19.82 -55.20
CA TYR A 376 25.61 19.27 -53.86
C TYR A 376 24.14 19.21 -53.44
N THR A 377 23.75 18.08 -52.87
CA THR A 377 22.45 17.87 -52.24
C THR A 377 22.60 17.93 -50.73
N ALA A 378 21.86 18.82 -50.09
CA ALA A 378 21.71 18.86 -48.64
C ALA A 378 20.55 17.97 -48.23
N ALA A 379 20.81 17.00 -47.35
CA ALA A 379 19.79 16.25 -46.61
C ALA A 379 19.73 16.79 -45.18
N VAL A 380 18.60 17.40 -44.84
CA VAL A 380 18.38 18.13 -43.58
C VAL A 380 17.44 17.32 -42.69
N ALA A 381 17.89 16.92 -41.50
CA ALA A 381 17.04 16.25 -40.51
C ALA A 381 16.58 17.25 -39.43
N ILE A 382 15.27 17.38 -39.27
CA ILE A 382 14.61 18.40 -38.43
C ILE A 382 13.80 17.68 -37.35
N PRO A 383 14.25 17.67 -36.08
CA PRO A 383 13.46 17.12 -34.99
C PRO A 383 12.46 18.14 -34.46
N ILE A 384 11.26 17.68 -34.08
CA ILE A 384 10.26 18.49 -33.38
C ILE A 384 10.74 18.81 -31.94
N SER A 385 10.32 19.96 -31.40
CA SER A 385 10.51 20.34 -29.99
C SER A 385 9.25 19.98 -29.18
N GLY A 386 9.42 19.33 -28.03
CA GLY A 386 8.31 19.05 -27.09
C GLY A 386 7.46 17.81 -27.39
N THR A 387 6.48 17.55 -26.52
CA THR A 387 5.62 16.35 -26.58
C THR A 387 4.30 16.58 -27.31
N ASN A 388 3.79 17.82 -27.35
CA ASN A 388 2.44 18.17 -27.82
C ASN A 388 2.41 18.77 -29.24
N THR A 389 3.46 18.56 -30.02
CA THR A 389 3.61 19.00 -31.42
C THR A 389 4.09 17.83 -32.28
N VAL A 390 3.69 17.82 -33.54
CA VAL A 390 4.12 16.84 -34.56
C VAL A 390 4.22 17.51 -35.93
N PHE A 391 4.94 16.91 -36.87
CA PHE A 391 4.88 17.32 -38.28
C PHE A 391 3.62 16.77 -38.94
N ASP A 392 2.98 17.56 -39.80
CA ASP A 392 1.97 17.06 -40.74
C ASP A 392 2.67 16.22 -41.83
N LYS A 393 2.01 15.18 -42.39
CA LYS A 393 2.48 14.51 -43.60
C LYS A 393 2.64 15.47 -44.77
N GLU A 394 1.82 16.52 -44.80
CA GLU A 394 1.84 17.54 -45.84
C GLU A 394 2.73 18.73 -45.49
N THR A 395 3.61 18.60 -44.48
CA THR A 395 4.53 19.68 -44.10
C THR A 395 5.38 20.13 -45.28
N ILE A 396 5.26 21.41 -45.63
CA ILE A 396 6.05 22.04 -46.68
C ILE A 396 7.33 22.59 -46.05
N VAL A 397 8.47 22.29 -46.67
CA VAL A 397 9.77 22.76 -46.21
C VAL A 397 10.41 23.62 -47.27
N TYR A 398 10.92 24.77 -46.85
CA TYR A 398 11.76 25.64 -47.67
C TYR A 398 13.20 25.58 -47.17
N ILE A 399 14.15 25.38 -48.09
CA ILE A 399 15.59 25.50 -47.85
C ILE A 399 16.06 26.74 -48.60
N ASN A 400 16.52 27.75 -47.86
CA ASN A 400 16.95 29.03 -48.42
C ASN A 400 15.89 29.73 -49.31
N GLY A 401 14.60 29.52 -49.02
CA GLY A 401 13.47 30.09 -49.76
C GLY A 401 12.93 29.20 -50.88
N GLU A 402 13.61 28.11 -51.22
CA GLU A 402 13.19 27.17 -52.27
C GLU A 402 12.53 25.94 -51.66
N GLN A 403 11.46 25.44 -52.29
CA GLN A 403 10.74 24.27 -51.77
C GLN A 403 11.59 23.00 -51.90
N ALA A 404 11.77 22.30 -50.79
CA ALA A 404 12.51 21.04 -50.72
C ALA A 404 11.58 19.82 -50.89
N VAL A 405 12.16 18.68 -51.25
CA VAL A 405 11.47 17.38 -51.19
C VAL A 405 11.48 16.89 -49.75
N THR A 406 10.36 16.43 -49.23
CA THR A 406 10.20 16.10 -47.81
C THR A 406 9.74 14.67 -47.57
N SER A 407 10.10 14.16 -46.40
CA SER A 407 9.55 12.92 -45.84
C SER A 407 9.41 13.07 -44.32
N VAL A 408 8.32 12.55 -43.78
CA VAL A 408 8.05 12.59 -42.34
C VAL A 408 8.15 11.18 -41.78
N SER A 409 8.86 11.04 -40.66
CA SER A 409 8.98 9.79 -39.91
C SER A 409 7.62 9.26 -39.45
N SER A 410 7.53 7.95 -39.21
CA SER A 410 6.28 7.29 -38.83
C SER A 410 5.74 7.68 -37.46
N ASP A 411 6.57 8.26 -36.59
CA ASP A 411 6.17 8.85 -35.30
C ASP A 411 5.86 10.35 -35.39
N TYR A 412 6.02 10.95 -36.58
CA TYR A 412 5.81 12.37 -36.85
C TYR A 412 6.71 13.30 -36.02
N LYS A 413 7.81 12.79 -35.45
CA LYS A 413 8.73 13.56 -34.60
C LYS A 413 9.97 14.05 -35.34
N THR A 414 10.29 13.45 -36.48
CA THR A 414 11.40 13.87 -37.35
C THR A 414 10.93 14.09 -38.77
N LEU A 415 11.34 15.20 -39.36
CA LEU A 415 11.16 15.50 -40.78
C LEU A 415 12.54 15.47 -41.46
N THR A 416 12.60 14.92 -42.67
CA THR A 416 13.79 14.98 -43.54
C THR A 416 13.45 15.74 -44.80
N ALA A 417 14.23 16.78 -45.10
CA ALA A 417 14.12 17.58 -46.31
C ALA A 417 15.39 17.46 -47.16
N THR A 418 15.25 17.37 -48.48
CA THR A 418 16.38 17.33 -49.42
C THR A 418 16.26 18.42 -50.48
N TYR A 419 17.36 19.13 -50.72
CA TYR A 419 17.46 20.14 -51.77
C TYR A 419 18.83 20.07 -52.47
N THR A 420 18.81 20.11 -53.80
CA THR A 420 20.02 20.08 -54.64
C THR A 420 20.33 21.49 -55.11
N PHE A 421 21.52 21.97 -54.75
CA PHE A 421 22.01 23.28 -55.16
C PHE A 421 22.59 23.20 -56.57
N PRO A 422 22.55 24.32 -57.33
CA PRO A 422 23.25 24.42 -58.60
C PRO A 422 24.76 24.22 -58.40
N LYS A 423 25.46 23.90 -59.50
CA LYS A 423 26.92 23.71 -59.51
C LYS A 423 27.62 24.88 -58.84
N THR A 424 28.55 24.58 -57.94
CA THR A 424 29.47 25.56 -57.39
C THR A 424 30.22 26.27 -58.51
N LEU A 425 30.49 27.57 -58.32
CA LEU A 425 31.15 28.36 -59.35
C LEU A 425 32.51 27.75 -59.69
N PHE A 426 32.72 27.43 -60.96
CA PHE A 426 34.05 27.07 -61.43
C PHE A 426 34.89 28.34 -61.43
N ILE A 427 35.81 28.45 -60.47
CA ILE A 427 36.86 29.46 -60.52
C ILE A 427 38.04 28.77 -61.21
N PRO A 428 38.32 29.09 -62.49
CA PRO A 428 39.48 28.52 -63.14
C PRO A 428 40.71 28.86 -62.30
N ASN A 429 41.61 27.90 -62.14
CA ASN A 429 42.86 28.11 -61.41
C ASN A 429 43.49 29.42 -61.92
N PRO A 430 43.94 30.33 -61.04
CA PRO A 430 44.59 31.57 -61.48
C PRO A 430 45.70 31.34 -62.51
N ILE A 431 46.39 30.19 -62.45
CA ILE A 431 47.39 29.79 -63.44
C ILE A 431 46.77 29.43 -64.80
N GLU A 432 45.60 28.80 -64.83
CA GLU A 432 44.84 28.53 -66.07
C GLU A 432 44.34 29.83 -66.70
N ILE A 433 43.84 30.77 -65.88
CA ILE A 433 43.48 32.12 -66.33
C ILE A 433 44.70 32.84 -66.89
N ILE A 434 45.84 32.80 -66.19
CA ILE A 434 47.09 33.40 -66.67
C ILE A 434 47.55 32.72 -67.97
N LYS A 435 47.47 31.40 -68.09
CA LYS A 435 47.82 30.67 -69.32
C LYS A 435 46.92 31.07 -70.49
N GLU A 436 45.60 31.18 -70.29
CA GLU A 436 44.69 31.66 -71.33
C GLU A 436 44.98 33.11 -71.70
N MET A 437 45.19 34.00 -70.73
CA MET A 437 45.58 35.39 -71.00
C MET A 437 46.91 35.46 -71.75
N PHE A 438 47.87 34.59 -71.41
CA PHE A 438 49.16 34.52 -72.09
C PHE A 438 49.03 33.98 -73.53
N ASN A 439 48.19 32.95 -73.73
CA ASN A 439 47.87 32.42 -75.05
C ASN A 439 47.12 33.45 -75.91
N LEU A 440 46.22 34.24 -75.32
CA LEU A 440 45.52 35.34 -76.00
C LEU A 440 46.51 36.46 -76.38
N MET A 441 47.43 36.82 -75.49
CA MET A 441 48.51 37.76 -75.82
C MET A 441 49.38 37.23 -76.95
N LEU A 442 49.83 35.98 -76.90
CA LEU A 442 50.62 35.36 -77.97
C LEU A 442 49.87 35.31 -79.31
N ALA A 443 48.56 35.10 -79.30
CA ALA A 443 47.73 35.14 -80.50
C ALA A 443 47.62 36.55 -81.11
N ILE A 444 47.47 37.59 -80.28
CA ILE A 444 47.46 38.99 -80.73
C ILE A 444 48.83 39.40 -81.31
N PHE A 445 49.91 38.89 -80.73
CA PHE A 445 51.28 39.19 -81.16
C PHE A 445 51.85 38.19 -82.18
N ASN A 446 51.06 37.27 -82.73
CA ASN A 446 51.55 36.34 -83.75
C ASN A 446 51.74 37.10 -85.09
N PRO A 447 52.98 37.33 -85.55
CA PRO A 447 53.23 38.12 -86.75
C PRO A 447 52.75 37.44 -88.04
N ALA A 448 52.40 36.14 -88.01
CA ALA A 448 51.80 35.45 -89.15
C ALA A 448 50.39 35.96 -89.50
N SER A 449 49.73 36.69 -88.60
CA SER A 449 48.39 37.27 -88.82
C SER A 449 48.41 38.69 -89.39
N TYR A 450 49.59 39.32 -89.53
CA TYR A 450 49.75 40.70 -90.03
C TYR A 450 50.31 40.80 -91.46
N VAL A 451 50.14 39.75 -92.28
CA VAL A 451 50.48 39.82 -93.71
C VAL A 451 49.19 39.93 -94.51
N PHE A 452 48.77 41.17 -94.78
CA PHE A 452 47.90 41.68 -95.85
C PHE A 452 47.11 42.89 -95.34
N LEU A 453 47.78 44.04 -95.32
CA LEU A 453 47.21 45.35 -95.60
C LEU A 453 48.28 46.24 -96.23
#